data_AF-A0A106QCF0-F1
#
_entry.id   AF-A0A106QCF0-F1
#
_cell.length_a   1.000
_cell.length_b   1.000
_cell.length_c   1.000
_cell.angle_alpha   90.00
_cell.angle_beta   90.00
_cell.angle_gamma   90.00
#
_symmetry.space_group_name_H-M   'P 1'
#
loop_
_entity.id
_entity.type
_entity.pdbx_description
1 polymer ?
#
loop_
_entity_poly.entity_id
_entity_poly.type
_entity_poly.pdbx_seq_one_letter_code
_entity_poly.pdbx_strand_id
1 'polypeptide(L)'
;MRYIRFTNAAVAVDSAPAKAQREPSPPTQTFWALNPMRGKLGTYAAIRLRGDLMWVGIRTATTLDWVRADLVLSRSEAEAWFQRAGFSR
;
A
#
# COMPACT_ATOMS: atom_id res chain seq x y z
N MET A 1 48.82 22.45 -29.28
CA MET A 1 48.81 21.16 -30.01
C MET A 1 48.36 20.06 -29.05
N ARG A 2 47.20 19.46 -29.27
CA ARG A 2 46.73 18.29 -28.49
C ARG A 2 46.11 17.32 -29.50
N TYR A 3 46.94 16.38 -29.97
CA TYR A 3 46.51 15.31 -30.85
C TYR A 3 46.06 14.11 -30.01
N ILE A 4 44.92 13.58 -30.43
CA ILE A 4 44.26 12.31 -30.08
C ILE A 4 45.17 11.16 -30.56
N ARG A 5 45.28 9.98 -29.96
CA ARG A 5 44.34 8.82 -29.96
C ARG A 5 45.09 7.57 -29.44
N PHE A 6 44.40 6.43 -29.45
CA PHE A 6 44.76 5.03 -29.12
C PHE A 6 44.28 4.62 -27.71
N THR A 7 43.43 3.62 -27.49
CA THR A 7 42.70 2.67 -28.37
C THR A 7 41.67 1.95 -27.47
N ASN A 8 40.55 1.51 -28.05
CA ASN A 8 39.61 0.55 -27.47
C ASN A 8 40.30 -0.59 -26.71
N ALA A 9 39.78 -0.98 -25.53
CA ALA A 9 39.21 -2.32 -25.30
C ALA A 9 38.87 -2.56 -23.81
N ALA A 10 37.84 -3.39 -23.61
CA ALA A 10 37.55 -4.19 -22.42
C ALA A 10 36.79 -3.51 -21.26
N VAL A 11 35.46 -3.51 -21.41
CA VAL A 11 34.51 -4.23 -20.52
C VAL A 11 34.76 -4.10 -19.01
N ALA A 12 33.92 -3.29 -18.37
CA ALA A 12 33.09 -3.77 -17.27
C ALA A 12 31.82 -2.92 -17.27
N VAL A 13 30.70 -3.62 -17.38
CA VAL A 13 29.37 -3.05 -17.52
C VAL A 13 29.00 -2.43 -16.17
N ASP A 14 29.32 -1.15 -15.98
CA ASP A 14 28.66 -0.34 -14.97
C ASP A 14 27.25 -0.03 -15.49
N SER A 15 26.40 -1.06 -15.46
CA SER A 15 24.96 -0.84 -15.47
C SER A 15 24.56 -0.37 -14.09
N ALA A 16 24.83 0.90 -13.80
CA ALA A 16 23.96 1.66 -12.91
C ALA A 16 22.52 1.32 -13.31
N PRO A 17 21.64 0.85 -12.40
CA PRO A 17 20.27 0.65 -12.80
C PRO A 17 19.73 2.03 -13.11
N ALA A 18 19.49 2.25 -14.41
CA ALA A 18 18.64 3.32 -14.90
C ALA A 18 17.49 3.46 -13.91
N LYS A 19 17.22 4.69 -13.47
CA LYS A 19 16.03 5.01 -12.67
C LYS A 19 14.85 4.32 -13.34
N ALA A 20 14.49 3.14 -12.86
CA ALA A 20 13.27 2.47 -13.26
C ALA A 20 12.23 3.52 -12.90
N GLN A 21 11.58 4.07 -13.93
CA GLN A 21 10.37 4.84 -13.75
C GLN A 21 9.49 3.92 -12.92
N ARG A 22 9.43 4.16 -11.60
CA ARG A 22 8.50 3.46 -10.74
C ARG A 22 7.17 3.76 -11.40
N GLU A 23 6.55 2.75 -12.01
CA GLU A 23 5.18 2.85 -12.49
C GLU A 23 4.40 3.59 -11.40
N PRO A 24 3.57 4.59 -11.76
CA PRO A 24 2.91 5.43 -10.78
C PRO A 24 2.21 4.51 -9.79
N SER A 25 2.77 4.43 -8.57
CA SER A 25 2.26 3.51 -7.57
C SER A 25 0.79 3.83 -7.40
N PRO A 26 -0.10 2.82 -7.43
CA PRO A 26 -1.52 3.08 -7.47
C PRO A 26 -1.91 3.97 -6.28
N PRO A 27 -2.74 4.99 -6.50
CA PRO A 27 -3.08 5.96 -5.48
C PRO A 27 -3.62 5.23 -4.25
N THR A 28 -2.97 5.45 -3.11
CA THR A 28 -3.40 4.85 -1.86
C THR A 28 -4.41 5.79 -1.22
N GLN A 29 -5.66 5.35 -1.11
CA GLN A 29 -6.73 6.12 -0.46
C GLN A 29 -7.04 5.46 0.87
N THR A 30 -6.99 6.23 1.96
CA THR A 30 -7.37 5.74 3.29
C THR A 30 -8.68 6.40 3.68
N PHE A 31 -9.58 5.62 4.25
CA PHE A 31 -10.89 6.03 4.73
C PHE A 31 -11.00 5.61 6.19
N TRP A 32 -11.26 6.57 7.07
CA TRP A 32 -11.46 6.31 8.49
C TRP A 32 -12.93 6.04 8.76
N ALA A 33 -13.20 4.99 9.53
CA ALA A 33 -14.54 4.70 10.00
C ALA A 33 -14.88 5.66 11.14
N LEU A 34 -16.00 6.38 11.02
CA LEU A 34 -16.53 7.24 12.07
C LEU A 34 -17.03 6.40 13.25
N ASN A 35 -17.60 5.23 12.95
CA ASN A 35 -17.96 4.20 13.91
C ASN A 35 -17.07 2.96 13.72
N PRO A 36 -15.97 2.85 14.49
CA PRO A 36 -15.12 1.67 14.49
C PRO A 36 -15.91 0.44 14.94
N MET A 37 -15.69 -0.70 14.29
CA MET A 37 -16.33 -1.96 14.64
C MET A 37 -15.34 -2.85 15.39
N ARG A 38 -15.78 -3.50 16.48
CA ARG A 38 -14.97 -4.50 17.15
C ARG A 38 -15.05 -5.82 16.38
N GLY A 39 -13.95 -6.23 15.78
CA GLY A 39 -13.82 -7.49 15.06
C GLY A 39 -12.97 -8.52 15.81
N LYS A 40 -12.66 -9.63 15.13
CA LYS A 40 -11.95 -10.78 15.71
C LYS A 40 -10.51 -10.46 16.14
N LEU A 41 -9.83 -9.59 15.40
CA LEU A 41 -8.41 -9.27 15.61
C LEU A 41 -8.18 -7.95 16.37
N GLY A 42 -9.24 -7.21 16.68
CA GLY A 42 -9.15 -5.89 17.30
C GLY A 42 -10.27 -4.97 16.83
N THR A 43 -10.05 -3.66 16.94
CA THR A 43 -11.03 -2.66 16.51
C THR A 43 -10.73 -2.21 15.09
N TYR A 44 -11.64 -2.48 14.17
CA TYR A 44 -11.53 -2.08 12.78
C TYR A 44 -11.88 -0.59 12.69
N ALA A 45 -10.87 0.22 12.38
CA ALA A 45 -10.96 1.68 12.48
C ALA A 45 -10.78 2.39 11.13
N ALA A 46 -10.21 1.73 10.13
CA ALA A 46 -9.98 2.33 8.83
C ALA A 46 -9.98 1.29 7.71
N ILE A 47 -10.17 1.75 6.47
CA ILE A 47 -10.00 0.99 5.24
C ILE A 47 -8.98 1.73 4.38
N ARG A 48 -8.10 1.00 3.71
CA ARG A 48 -7.14 1.53 2.76
C ARG A 48 -7.28 0.80 1.43
N LEU A 49 -7.55 1.55 0.37
CA LEU A 49 -7.57 1.09 -1.00
C LEU A 49 -6.21 1.38 -1.64
N ARG A 50 -5.61 0.36 -2.24
CA ARG A 50 -4.37 0.47 -3.00
C ARG A 50 -4.51 -0.34 -4.28
N GLY A 51 -4.82 0.35 -5.38
CA GLY A 51 -5.22 -0.31 -6.62
C GLY A 51 -6.48 -1.15 -6.38
N ASP A 52 -6.44 -2.42 -6.76
CA ASP A 52 -7.55 -3.36 -6.56
C ASP A 52 -7.54 -4.04 -5.17
N LEU A 53 -6.57 -3.72 -4.32
CA LEU A 53 -6.45 -4.33 -3.00
C LEU A 53 -7.07 -3.45 -1.92
N MET A 54 -7.91 -4.07 -1.10
CA MET A 54 -8.49 -3.47 0.09
C MET A 54 -7.80 -3.99 1.36
N TRP A 55 -7.43 -3.05 2.22
CA TRP A 55 -6.80 -3.28 3.51
C TRP A 55 -7.68 -2.69 4.61
N VAL A 56 -7.67 -3.30 5.78
CA VAL A 56 -8.37 -2.83 6.97
C VAL A 56 -7.33 -2.48 8.02
N GLY A 57 -7.43 -1.27 8.54
CA GLY A 57 -6.67 -0.80 9.68
C GLY A 57 -7.31 -1.31 10.97
N ILE A 58 -6.61 -2.24 11.63
CA ILE A 58 -7.01 -2.87 12.88
C ILE A 58 -6.23 -2.21 14.00
N ARG A 59 -6.95 -1.43 14.80
CA ARG A 59 -6.41 -0.81 16.01
C ARG A 59 -6.43 -1.85 17.14
N THR A 60 -5.25 -2.20 17.62
CA THR A 60 -5.05 -2.94 18.88
C THR A 60 -4.78 -1.93 20.01
N ALA A 61 -4.43 -2.42 21.21
CA ALA A 61 -4.16 -1.55 22.35
C ALA A 61 -3.01 -0.55 22.09
N THR A 62 -2.02 -0.93 21.29
CA THR A 62 -0.77 -0.16 21.11
C THR A 62 -0.40 0.08 19.65
N THR A 63 -1.01 -0.63 18.69
CA THR A 63 -0.66 -0.56 17.27
C THR A 63 -1.88 -0.37 16.38
N LEU A 64 -1.63 0.12 15.16
CA LEU A 64 -2.57 0.09 14.06
C LEU A 64 -1.96 -0.74 12.93
N ASP A 65 -2.47 -1.94 12.75
CA ASP A 65 -1.96 -2.89 11.77
C ASP A 65 -2.86 -2.92 10.54
N TRP A 66 -2.25 -2.97 9.35
CA TRP A 66 -2.97 -3.05 8.09
C TRP A 66 -3.01 -4.49 7.60
N VAL A 67 -4.20 -5.07 7.55
CA VAL A 67 -4.40 -6.45 7.11
C VAL A 67 -5.32 -6.46 5.90
N ARG A 68 -5.12 -7.38 4.96
CA ARG A 68 -6.03 -7.52 3.80
C ARG A 68 -7.46 -7.79 4.28
N ALA A 69 -8.42 -7.07 3.69
CA ALA A 69 -9.83 -7.18 4.06
C ALA A 69 -10.34 -8.62 3.97
N ASP A 70 -9.96 -9.34 2.91
CA ASP A 70 -10.38 -10.73 2.67
C ASP A 70 -9.99 -11.72 3.78
N LEU A 71 -8.97 -11.40 4.59
CA LEU A 71 -8.50 -12.26 5.67
C LEU A 71 -9.22 -11.99 7.00
N VAL A 72 -9.86 -10.84 7.14
CA VAL A 72 -10.34 -10.33 8.44
C VAL A 72 -11.82 -9.99 8.46
N LEU A 73 -12.42 -9.83 7.29
CA LEU A 73 -13.84 -9.57 7.08
C LEU A 73 -14.38 -10.54 6.05
N SER A 74 -15.45 -11.24 6.41
CA SER A 74 -16.33 -11.82 5.40
C SER A 74 -17.09 -10.72 4.67
N ARG A 75 -17.60 -11.04 3.47
CA ARG A 75 -18.37 -10.08 2.67
C ARG A 75 -19.57 -9.50 3.42
N SER A 76 -20.29 -10.34 4.17
CA SER A 76 -21.45 -9.93 4.97
C SER A 76 -21.07 -9.01 6.13
N GLU A 77 -19.95 -9.26 6.81
CA GLU A 77 -19.44 -8.38 7.86
C GLU A 77 -18.96 -7.04 7.31
N ALA A 78 -18.30 -7.06 6.15
CA ALA A 78 -17.86 -5.84 5.48
C ALA A 78 -19.06 -4.96 5.08
N GLU A 79 -20.11 -5.56 4.54
CA GLU A 79 -21.33 -4.87 4.17
C GLU A 79 -22.08 -4.32 5.41
N ALA A 80 -22.25 -5.14 6.45
CA ALA A 80 -22.86 -4.70 7.70
C ALA A 80 -22.06 -3.57 8.37
N TRP A 81 -20.73 -3.64 8.31
CA TRP A 81 -19.88 -2.56 8.79
C TRP A 81 -20.04 -1.32 7.91
N PHE A 82 -20.04 -1.46 6.58
CA PHE A 82 -20.16 -0.33 5.67
C PHE A 82 -21.45 0.48 5.86
N GLN A 83 -22.58 -0.20 6.07
CA GLN A 83 -23.87 0.44 6.34
C GLN A 83 -23.90 1.23 7.66
N ARG A 84 -23.01 0.93 8.61
CA ARG A 84 -23.02 1.49 9.98
C ARG A 84 -21.83 2.41 10.27
N ALA A 85 -20.71 2.19 9.60
CA ALA A 85 -19.42 2.80 9.90
C ALA A 85 -19.44 4.30 9.65
N GLY A 86 -20.01 4.73 8.53
CA GLY A 86 -19.78 6.07 7.97
C GLY A 86 -18.29 6.28 7.68
N PHE A 87 -17.89 6.47 6.43
CA PHE A 87 -16.47 6.65 6.09
C PHE A 87 -16.15 8.10 5.76
N SER A 88 -15.12 8.63 6.40
CA SER A 88 -14.47 9.89 5.99
C SER A 88 -13.16 9.59 5.29
N ARG A 89 -12.84 10.37 4.26
CA ARG A 89 -11.52 10.34 3.62
C ARG A 89 -10.48 11.06 4.46
#